data_AF-A0A5N5JBN9-F1
#
_entry.id   AF-A0A5N5JBN9-F1
#
_cell.length_a   1.000
_cell.length_b   1.000
_cell.length_c   1.000
_cell.angle_alpha   90.00
_cell.angle_beta   90.00
_cell.angle_gamma   90.00
#
_symmetry.space_group_name_H-M   'P 1'
#
loop_
_entity.id
_entity.type
_entity.pdbx_description
1 polymer ?
#
loop_
_entity_poly.entity_id
_entity_poly.type
_entity_poly.pdbx_seq_one_letter_code
_entity_poly.pdbx_strand_id
1 'polypeptide(L)'
;MKWQWQRSLETIIDPRIRGNSCPESLKKFREVKEKCLADEGKNCPTMGEVLWHLEYVLQVQEAWMRANATETSITSSQALEDLELRVAEDAQRRNC
;
A
#
# COMPACT_ATOMS: atom_id res chain seq x y z
N MET A 1 -22.30 8.32 -19.84
CA MET A 1 -22.22 6.97 -19.27
C MET A 1 -21.64 7.05 -17.86
N LYS A 2 -22.48 6.95 -16.82
CA LYS A 2 -22.04 6.82 -15.42
C LYS A 2 -21.35 5.47 -15.25
N TRP A 3 -20.03 5.41 -15.48
CA TRP A 3 -19.26 4.19 -15.24
C TRP A 3 -19.44 3.79 -13.78
N GLN A 4 -20.02 2.62 -13.57
CA GLN A 4 -20.40 2.06 -12.27
C GLN A 4 -19.19 1.54 -11.48
N TRP A 5 -18.24 2.47 -11.21
CA TRP A 5 -17.18 2.32 -10.22
C TRP A 5 -17.71 2.29 -8.77
N GLN A 6 -19.02 2.23 -8.58
CA GLN A 6 -19.68 1.95 -7.30
C GLN A 6 -19.31 0.58 -6.70
N ARG A 7 -18.52 -0.25 -7.40
CA ARG A 7 -17.87 -1.41 -6.80
C ARG A 7 -16.75 -0.97 -5.87
N SER A 8 -16.72 -1.57 -4.67
CA SER A 8 -15.66 -1.33 -3.68
C SER A 8 -14.29 -1.43 -4.34
N LEU A 9 -13.40 -0.49 -4.03
CA LEU A 9 -12.04 -0.44 -4.57
C LEU A 9 -11.30 -1.77 -4.33
N GLU A 10 -11.64 -2.47 -3.26
CA GLU A 10 -11.09 -3.79 -2.94
C GLU A 10 -11.40 -4.88 -3.98
N THR A 11 -12.48 -4.74 -4.75
CA THR A 11 -12.95 -5.75 -5.71
C THR A 11 -12.34 -5.61 -7.10
N ILE A 12 -11.68 -4.48 -7.37
CA ILE A 12 -11.17 -4.10 -8.70
C ILE A 12 -9.65 -3.94 -8.73
N ILE A 13 -9.00 -3.90 -7.58
CA ILE A 13 -7.54 -3.84 -7.46
C ILE A 13 -6.96 -5.15 -7.99
N ASP A 14 -5.85 -5.05 -8.74
CA ASP A 14 -5.11 -6.23 -9.22
C ASP A 14 -4.74 -7.12 -8.02
N PRO A 15 -5.06 -8.43 -8.05
CA PRO A 15 -4.79 -9.33 -6.95
C PRO A 15 -3.32 -9.33 -6.47
N ARG A 16 -2.36 -9.01 -7.35
CA ARG A 16 -0.93 -8.99 -7.05
C ARG A 16 -0.51 -7.81 -6.18
N ILE A 17 -1.26 -6.71 -6.21
CA ILE A 17 -0.97 -5.50 -5.41
C ILE A 17 -1.93 -5.36 -4.21
N ARG A 18 -2.94 -6.23 -4.13
CA ARG A 18 -3.91 -6.26 -3.03
C ARG A 18 -3.19 -6.55 -1.71
N GLY A 19 -3.43 -5.70 -0.70
CA GLY A 19 -2.81 -5.82 0.63
C GLY A 19 -1.43 -5.16 0.77
N ASN A 20 -0.73 -4.86 -0.32
CA ASN A 20 0.54 -4.13 -0.31
C ASN A 20 0.42 -2.69 -0.88
N SER A 21 -0.78 -2.13 -0.84
CA SER A 21 -1.11 -0.84 -1.40
C SER A 21 -1.73 0.06 -0.34
N CYS A 22 -1.35 1.34 -0.32
CA CYS A 22 -1.94 2.32 0.57
C CYS A 22 -3.40 2.58 0.14
N PRO A 23 -4.39 2.43 1.04
CA PRO A 23 -5.78 2.70 0.71
C PRO A 23 -6.02 4.14 0.22
N GLU A 24 -5.27 5.10 0.78
CA GLU A 24 -5.39 6.51 0.45
C GLU A 24 -4.80 6.85 -0.93
N SER A 25 -3.64 6.28 -1.26
CA SER A 25 -3.05 6.43 -2.60
C SER A 25 -4.00 5.90 -3.68
N LEU A 26 -4.62 4.75 -3.44
CA LEU A 26 -5.56 4.13 -4.37
C LEU A 26 -6.87 4.91 -4.51
N LYS A 27 -7.38 5.49 -3.42
CA LYS A 27 -8.54 6.39 -3.47
C LYS A 27 -8.22 7.60 -4.36
N LYS A 28 -7.03 8.19 -4.18
CA LYS A 28 -6.61 9.34 -4.98
C LYS A 28 -6.43 9.01 -6.45
N PHE A 29 -5.84 7.85 -6.74
CA PHE A 29 -5.71 7.34 -8.10
C PHE A 29 -7.08 7.15 -8.78
N ARG A 30 -8.07 6.60 -8.06
CA ARG A 30 -9.44 6.46 -8.56
C ARG A 30 -10.03 7.83 -8.94
N GLU A 31 -9.92 8.84 -8.08
CA GLU A 31 -10.47 10.17 -8.35
C GLU A 31 -9.94 10.76 -9.66
N VAL A 32 -8.64 10.60 -9.93
CA VAL A 32 -8.00 11.09 -11.16
C VAL A 32 -8.50 10.30 -12.36
N LYS A 33 -8.53 8.97 -12.25
CA LYS A 33 -9.02 8.08 -13.31
C LYS A 33 -10.48 8.39 -13.68
N GLU A 34 -11.33 8.65 -12.69
CA GLU A 34 -12.73 9.03 -12.92
C GLU A 34 -12.85 10.33 -13.71
N LYS A 35 -11.99 11.33 -13.43
CA LYS A 35 -11.94 12.57 -14.21
C LYS A 35 -11.41 12.34 -15.63
N CYS A 36 -10.39 11.51 -15.81
CA CYS A 36 -9.86 11.17 -17.13
C CYS A 36 -10.89 10.44 -18.02
N LEU A 37 -11.79 9.67 -17.40
CA LEU A 37 -12.86 8.93 -18.07
C LEU A 37 -14.20 9.67 -18.06
N ALA A 38 -14.21 10.96 -17.73
CA ALA A 38 -15.42 11.76 -17.73
C ALA A 38 -16.03 11.81 -19.14
N ASP A 39 -17.36 11.71 -19.22
CA ASP A 39 -18.10 11.74 -20.49
C ASP A 39 -17.90 13.05 -21.26
N GLU A 40 -17.69 14.15 -20.53
CA GLU A 40 -17.48 15.48 -21.09
C GLU A 40 -15.98 15.80 -21.10
N GLY A 41 -15.39 15.95 -22.30
CA GLY A 41 -13.96 16.18 -22.46
C GLY A 41 -13.40 17.41 -21.75
N LYS A 42 -14.23 18.41 -21.45
CA LYS A 42 -13.84 19.60 -20.65
C LYS A 42 -13.52 19.28 -19.19
N ASN A 43 -13.99 18.13 -18.67
CA ASN A 43 -13.69 17.65 -17.32
C ASN A 43 -12.46 16.72 -17.29
N CYS A 44 -11.95 16.35 -18.47
CA CYS A 44 -10.74 15.58 -18.58
C CYS A 44 -9.55 16.49 -18.22
N PRO A 45 -8.73 16.10 -17.23
CA PRO A 45 -7.54 16.85 -16.88
C PRO A 45 -6.55 16.88 -18.05
N THR A 46 -5.77 17.95 -18.12
CA THR A 46 -4.61 18.03 -19.00
C THR A 46 -3.58 16.95 -18.63
N MET A 47 -2.73 16.55 -19.57
CA MET A 47 -1.69 15.55 -19.29
C MET A 47 -0.72 16.01 -18.19
N GLY A 48 -0.48 17.32 -18.05
CA GLY A 48 0.31 17.89 -16.96
C GLY A 48 -0.36 17.72 -15.60
N GLU A 49 -1.67 17.99 -15.50
CA GLU A 49 -2.43 17.73 -14.28
C GLU A 49 -2.45 16.24 -13.94
N VAL A 50 -2.61 15.35 -14.93
CA VAL A 50 -2.54 13.90 -14.69
C VAL A 50 -1.20 13.50 -14.11
N LEU A 51 -0.09 13.97 -14.70
CA LEU A 51 1.25 13.68 -14.21
C LEU A 51 1.43 14.14 -12.76
N TRP A 52 1.05 15.38 -12.45
CA TRP A 52 1.11 15.92 -11.09
C TRP A 52 0.33 15.05 -10.09
N HIS A 53 -0.88 14.62 -10.44
CA HIS A 53 -1.65 13.77 -9.54
C HIS A 53 -1.01 12.38 -9.35
N LEU A 54 -0.38 11.82 -10.39
CA LEU A 54 0.32 10.54 -10.30
C LEU A 54 1.58 10.65 -9.42
N GLU A 55 2.34 11.74 -9.54
CA GLU A 55 3.47 12.03 -8.65
C GLU A 55 3.01 12.13 -7.18
N TYR A 56 1.89 12.82 -6.94
CA TYR A 56 1.30 12.91 -5.60
C TYR A 56 0.86 11.54 -5.06
N VAL A 57 0.18 10.73 -5.88
CA VAL A 57 -0.23 9.35 -5.51
C VAL A 57 1.00 8.50 -5.13
N LEU A 58 2.08 8.61 -5.90
CA LEU A 58 3.33 7.90 -5.64
C LEU A 58 3.95 8.32 -4.31
N GLN A 59 4.06 9.63 -4.05
CA GLN A 59 4.61 10.14 -2.79
C GLN A 59 3.84 9.63 -1.56
N VAL A 60 2.50 9.58 -1.64
CA VAL A 60 1.66 9.02 -0.58
C VAL A 60 1.93 7.53 -0.38
N GLN A 61 2.04 6.77 -1.47
CA GLN A 61 2.36 5.33 -1.41
C GLN A 61 3.74 5.09 -0.78
N GLU A 62 4.76 5.84 -1.18
CA GLU A 62 6.13 5.71 -0.63
C GLU A 62 6.21 6.09 0.85
N ALA A 63 5.48 7.13 1.27
CA ALA A 63 5.37 7.50 2.68
C ALA A 63 4.74 6.37 3.51
N TRP A 64 3.65 5.76 3.00
CA TRP A 64 3.01 4.60 3.63
C TRP A 64 3.94 3.39 3.71
N MET A 65 4.68 3.09 2.63
CA MET A 65 5.65 1.99 2.61
C MET A 65 6.78 2.21 3.63
N ARG A 66 7.30 3.43 3.77
CA ARG A 66 8.32 3.76 4.79
C ARG A 66 7.79 3.60 6.21
N ALA A 67 6.55 4.03 6.47
CA ALA A 67 5.91 3.82 7.76
C ALA A 67 5.81 2.33 8.09
N ASN A 68 5.29 1.52 7.16
CA ASN A 68 5.13 0.08 7.36
C ASN A 68 6.45 -0.68 7.47
N ALA A 69 7.49 -0.27 6.74
CA ALA A 69 8.82 -0.88 6.83
C ALA A 69 9.42 -0.75 8.25
N THR A 70 9.08 0.32 8.96
CA THR A 70 9.54 0.57 10.33
C THR A 70 8.87 -0.39 11.31
N GLU A 71 7.61 -0.77 11.09
CA GLU A 71 6.89 -1.75 11.92
C GLU A 71 7.40 -3.19 11.74
N THR A 72 7.82 -3.56 10.52
CA THR A 72 8.49 -4.84 10.27
C THR A 72 9.86 -4.95 10.95
N SER A 73 10.59 -3.84 11.09
CA SER A 73 11.87 -3.84 11.81
C SER A 73 11.69 -4.04 13.32
N ILE A 74 10.64 -3.47 13.93
CA ILE A 74 10.34 -3.66 15.36
C ILE A 74 9.94 -5.11 15.65
N THR A 75 9.11 -5.70 14.77
CA THR A 75 8.68 -7.09 14.88
C THR A 75 9.85 -8.06 14.65
N SER A 76 10.77 -7.74 13.74
CA SER A 76 11.94 -8.58 13.46
C SER A 76 12.94 -8.58 14.61
N SER A 77 13.13 -7.46 15.31
CA SER A 77 13.98 -7.41 16.52
C SER A 77 13.39 -8.22 17.68
N GLN A 78 12.09 -8.14 17.93
CA GLN A 78 11.43 -8.91 19.00
C GLN A 78 11.42 -10.43 18.71
N ALA A 79 11.20 -10.82 17.45
CA ALA A 79 11.23 -12.23 17.05
C ALA A 79 12.64 -12.85 17.10
N LEU A 80 13.70 -12.05 16.95
CA LEU A 80 15.09 -12.52 17.09
C LEU A 80 15.45 -12.79 18.56
N GLU A 81 15.06 -11.90 19.48
CA GLU A 81 15.30 -12.04 20.92
C GLU A 81 14.56 -13.26 21.51
N ASP A 82 13.30 -13.49 21.09
CA ASP A 82 12.51 -14.65 21.52
C ASP A 82 13.08 -15.98 21.00
N LEU A 83 13.76 -15.98 19.86
CA LEU A 83 14.41 -17.18 19.32
C LEU A 83 15.75 -17.47 20.03
N GLU A 84 16.51 -16.43 20.39
CA GLU A 84 17.77 -16.56 21.15
C GLU A 84 17.53 -17.10 22.56
N LEU A 85 16.46 -16.67 23.23
CA LEU A 85 16.06 -17.22 24.54
C LEU A 85 15.73 -18.73 24.44
N ARG A 86 15.00 -19.14 23.41
CA ARG A 86 14.64 -20.56 23.20
C ARG A 86 15.85 -21.42 22.84
N VAL A 87 16.78 -20.89 22.05
CA VAL A 87 18.04 -21.58 21.72
C VAL A 87 18.94 -21.72 22.95
N ALA A 88 18.96 -20.72 23.84
CA ALA A 88 19.71 -20.76 25.09
C ALA A 88 19.13 -21.80 26.08
N GLU A 89 17.80 -21.90 26.19
CA GLU A 89 17.12 -22.91 27.02
C GLU A 89 17.36 -24.35 26.51
N ASP A 90 17.36 -24.56 25.19
CA ASP A 90 17.61 -25.88 24.57
C ASP A 90 19.09 -26.31 24.65
N ALA A 91 20.03 -25.37 24.83
CA ALA A 91 21.42 -25.68 25.13
C ALA A 91 21.59 -26.17 26.59
N GLN A 92 20.82 -25.60 27.52
CA GLN A 92 20.86 -25.97 28.93
C GLN A 92 20.24 -27.37 29.17
N ARG A 93 19.20 -27.74 28.42
CA ARG A 93 18.58 -29.08 28.46
C ARG A 93 19.46 -30.23 27.95
N ARG A 94 20.50 -29.94 27.17
CA ARG A 94 21.41 -30.96 26.60
C ARG A 94 22.66 -31.23 27.44
N ASN A 95 22.87 -30.46 28.51
CA ASN A 95 24.01 -30.60 29.44
C ASN A 95 23.59 -31.07 30.86
N CYS A 96 22.41 -31.66 31.02
CA CYS A 96 22.01 -32.44 32.21
C CYS A 96 21.77 -33.90 31.80
#